data_AF-A0A6F8XR76-F1
#
_entry.id   AF-A0A6F8XR76-F1
#
_cell.length_a   1.000
_cell.length_b   1.000
_cell.length_c   1.000
_cell.angle_alpha   90.00
_cell.angle_beta   90.00
_cell.angle_gamma   90.00
#
_symmetry.space_group_name_H-M   'P 1'
#
loop_
_entity.id
_entity.type
_entity.pdbx_description
1 polymer ?
#
loop_
_entity_poly.entity_id
_entity_poly.type
_entity_poly.pdbx_seq_one_letter_code
_entity_poly.pdbx_strand_id
1 'polypeptide(L)'
;MTLAHAGAVLTVHSDGAGSVWITARWIDGHPVTGPASAILTATAAGHRVGPAPLRAIGDGAGTLTYAGQLPPGNWTVTAELAMPAVARCDASFEVGTAAAPATVTCDSAPEQVPPAASVPWPTVILAGAVVAVLLAVFLVARRRLW
;
A
#
# COMPACT_ATOMS: atom_id res chain seq x y z
N MET A 1 10.77 -4.96 16.55
CA MET A 1 10.72 -5.91 15.42
C MET A 1 10.24 -5.11 14.22
N THR A 2 11.12 -4.78 13.29
CA THR A 2 10.71 -4.27 11.98
C THR A 2 10.08 -5.44 11.24
N LEU A 3 8.79 -5.34 10.92
CA LEU A 3 8.13 -6.31 10.06
C LEU A 3 8.78 -6.21 8.67
N ALA A 4 9.40 -7.29 8.20
CA ALA A 4 9.86 -7.37 6.82
C ALA A 4 8.65 -7.15 5.91
N HIS A 5 8.79 -6.30 4.88
CA HIS A 5 7.73 -6.03 3.90
C HIS A 5 6.43 -5.39 4.43
N ALA A 6 6.47 -4.53 5.47
CA ALA A 6 5.27 -3.88 6.02
C ALA A 6 4.60 -2.82 5.11
N GLY A 7 5.18 -2.56 3.94
CA GLY A 7 4.66 -1.62 2.95
C GLY A 7 5.58 -1.51 1.74
N ALA A 8 5.14 -0.80 0.71
CA ALA A 8 5.91 -0.55 -0.50
C ALA A 8 6.12 0.95 -0.77
N VAL A 9 7.24 1.24 -1.40
CA VAL A 9 7.65 2.52 -1.99
C VAL A 9 7.60 2.36 -3.50
N LEU A 10 6.95 3.31 -4.17
CA LEU A 10 6.92 3.38 -5.62
C LEU A 10 7.81 4.50 -6.11
N THR A 11 8.56 4.21 -7.17
CA THR A 11 9.26 5.21 -7.97
C THR A 11 8.66 5.21 -9.36
N VAL A 12 8.16 6.35 -9.82
CA VAL A 12 7.65 6.55 -11.18
C VAL A 12 8.77 7.11 -12.06
N HIS A 13 8.90 6.57 -13.26
CA HIS A 13 9.90 6.97 -14.24
C HIS A 13 9.24 7.34 -15.56
N SER A 14 9.86 8.28 -16.27
CA SER A 14 9.54 8.66 -17.63
C SER A 14 10.82 8.78 -18.44
N ASP A 15 10.78 8.35 -19.70
CA ASP A 15 11.88 8.58 -20.65
C ASP A 15 11.84 9.97 -21.31
N GLY A 16 10.81 10.78 -21.03
CA GLY A 16 10.55 12.06 -21.69
C GLY A 16 9.90 11.93 -23.08
N ALA A 17 9.95 10.76 -23.70
CA ALA A 17 9.36 10.48 -25.02
C ALA A 17 7.96 9.85 -24.95
N GLY A 18 7.49 9.51 -23.74
CA GLY A 18 6.12 9.07 -23.47
C GLY A 18 6.03 7.67 -22.87
N SER A 19 7.15 6.96 -22.74
CA SER A 19 7.19 5.68 -22.02
C SER A 19 7.20 5.94 -20.52
N VAL A 20 6.38 5.20 -19.78
CA VAL A 20 6.26 5.33 -18.33
C VAL A 20 6.34 3.96 -17.68
N TRP A 21 7.11 3.86 -16.61
CA TRP A 21 7.21 2.65 -15.80
C TRP A 21 7.36 3.00 -14.34
N ILE A 22 7.16 2.02 -13.48
CA ILE A 22 7.43 2.14 -12.06
C ILE A 22 8.42 1.07 -11.62
N THR A 23 9.19 1.35 -10.57
CA THR A 23 9.82 0.32 -9.75
C THR A 23 9.14 0.28 -8.40
N ALA A 24 8.72 -0.91 -7.97
CA ALA A 24 8.18 -1.14 -6.65
C ALA A 24 9.23 -1.79 -5.74
N ARG A 25 9.47 -1.18 -4.59
CA ARG A 25 10.34 -1.71 -3.53
C ARG A 25 9.57 -1.81 -2.24
N TRP A 26 9.93 -2.79 -1.43
CA TRP A 26 9.52 -2.83 -0.05
C TRP A 26 10.18 -1.69 0.74
N ILE A 27 9.59 -1.30 1.86
CA ILE A 27 10.16 -0.27 2.75
C ILE A 27 11.55 -0.63 3.29
N ASP A 28 11.89 -1.92 3.33
CA ASP A 28 13.23 -2.42 3.70
C ASP A 28 14.25 -2.36 2.53
N GLY A 29 13.81 -1.86 1.37
CA GLY A 29 14.63 -1.60 0.18
C GLY A 29 14.66 -2.73 -0.84
N HIS A 30 14.16 -3.93 -0.52
CA HIS A 30 14.15 -5.06 -1.45
C HIS A 30 13.16 -4.84 -2.60
N PRO A 31 13.44 -5.30 -3.83
CA PRO A 31 12.48 -5.22 -4.93
C PRO A 31 11.25 -6.09 -4.68
N VAL A 32 10.10 -5.63 -5.16
CA VAL A 32 8.87 -6.45 -5.21
C VAL A 32 8.95 -7.37 -6.43
N THR A 33 9.40 -8.61 -6.23
CA THR A 33 9.65 -9.58 -7.33
C THR A 33 8.53 -10.60 -7.56
N GLY A 34 7.57 -10.68 -6.64
CA GLY A 34 6.41 -11.57 -6.75
C GLY A 34 5.30 -11.03 -7.66
N PRO A 35 4.15 -11.73 -7.74
CA PRO A 35 2.97 -11.23 -8.42
C PRO A 35 2.56 -9.85 -7.87
N ALA A 36 2.45 -8.88 -8.78
CA ALA A 36 2.10 -7.51 -8.44
C ALA A 36 0.93 -7.04 -9.32
N SER A 37 0.01 -6.30 -8.71
CA SER A 37 -1.12 -5.69 -9.39
C SER A 37 -1.03 -4.19 -9.21
N ALA A 38 -0.73 -3.48 -10.30
CA ALA A 38 -0.66 -2.03 -10.29
C ALA A 38 -1.42 -1.42 -11.48
N ILE A 39 -1.92 -0.21 -11.28
CA ILE A 39 -2.58 0.59 -12.31
C ILE A 39 -1.91 1.96 -12.44
N LEU A 40 -2.07 2.55 -13.61
CA LEU A 40 -1.63 3.89 -13.92
C LEU A 40 -2.80 4.72 -14.45
N THR A 41 -2.97 5.93 -13.92
CA THR A 41 -3.82 6.96 -14.50
C THR A 41 -2.96 8.17 -14.80
N ALA A 42 -3.09 8.77 -15.97
CA ALA A 42 -2.41 10.01 -16.30
C ALA A 42 -3.42 11.07 -16.72
N THR A 43 -3.20 12.31 -16.29
CA THR A 43 -4.02 13.46 -16.66
C THR A 43 -3.16 14.60 -17.16
N ALA A 44 -3.55 15.20 -18.26
CA ALA A 44 -3.02 16.47 -18.78
C ALA A 44 -4.21 17.41 -19.02
N ALA A 45 -3.96 18.70 -19.27
CA ALA A 45 -5.03 19.68 -19.47
C ALA A 45 -6.04 19.22 -20.57
N GLY A 46 -7.22 18.76 -20.14
CA GLY A 46 -8.28 18.25 -21.03
C GLY A 46 -8.10 16.79 -21.51
N HIS A 47 -7.05 16.08 -21.09
CA HIS A 47 -6.75 14.71 -21.53
C HIS A 47 -6.59 13.76 -20.35
N ARG A 48 -7.04 12.52 -20.52
CA ARG A 48 -6.87 11.45 -19.53
C ARG A 48 -6.49 10.14 -20.22
N VAL A 49 -5.54 9.43 -19.63
CA VAL A 49 -5.13 8.07 -19.98
C VAL A 49 -5.37 7.16 -18.77
N GLY A 50 -5.89 5.96 -19.01
CA GLY A 50 -6.17 4.97 -17.97
C GLY A 50 -7.53 5.14 -17.26
N PRO A 51 -7.80 4.34 -16.21
CA PRO A 51 -6.86 3.45 -15.52
C PRO A 51 -6.34 2.32 -16.43
N ALA A 52 -5.02 2.19 -16.53
CA ALA A 52 -4.37 1.17 -17.35
C ALA A 52 -3.55 0.22 -16.44
N PRO A 53 -3.67 -1.10 -16.61
CA PRO A 53 -2.85 -2.04 -15.85
C PRO A 53 -1.38 -1.93 -16.26
N LEU A 54 -0.50 -1.95 -15.26
CA LEU A 54 0.95 -2.06 -15.48
C LEU A 54 1.35 -3.53 -15.56
N ARG A 55 2.35 -3.83 -16.40
CA ARG A 55 2.84 -5.20 -16.62
C ARG A 55 4.23 -5.36 -16.03
N ALA A 56 4.40 -6.34 -15.15
CA ALA A 56 5.72 -6.74 -14.70
C ALA A 56 6.54 -7.29 -15.89
N ILE A 57 7.81 -6.90 -15.98
CA ILE A 57 8.70 -7.34 -17.07
C ILE A 57 9.64 -8.49 -16.68
N GLY A 58 9.63 -8.90 -15.42
CA GLY A 58 10.42 -10.06 -14.94
C GLY A 58 11.93 -9.81 -14.84
N ASP A 59 12.35 -8.57 -14.66
CA ASP A 59 13.76 -8.16 -14.56
C ASP A 59 14.38 -8.36 -13.16
N GLY A 60 13.59 -8.79 -12.18
CA GLY A 60 14.01 -8.93 -10.78
C GLY A 60 14.19 -7.60 -10.02
N ALA A 61 13.95 -6.46 -10.67
CA ALA A 61 14.06 -5.12 -10.05
C ALA A 61 12.71 -4.57 -9.58
N GLY A 62 11.63 -5.35 -9.72
CA GLY A 62 10.28 -4.92 -9.38
C GLY A 62 9.72 -3.90 -10.36
N THR A 63 10.15 -3.97 -11.63
CA THR A 63 9.72 -3.04 -12.67
C THR A 63 8.36 -3.45 -13.25
N LEU A 64 7.44 -2.49 -13.29
CA LEU A 64 6.15 -2.62 -13.99
C LEU A 64 5.99 -1.50 -15.02
N THR A 65 5.68 -1.86 -16.26
CA THR A 65 5.64 -0.92 -17.39
C THR A 65 4.22 -0.64 -17.87
N TYR A 66 3.97 0.60 -18.29
CA TYR A 66 2.78 0.96 -19.05
C TYR A 66 3.00 0.56 -20.51
N ALA A 67 2.08 -0.24 -21.07
CA ALA A 67 2.23 -0.77 -22.43
C ALA A 67 1.97 0.27 -23.54
N GLY A 68 1.34 1.40 -23.20
CA GLY A 68 1.11 2.49 -24.15
C GLY A 68 2.18 3.57 -24.07
N GLN A 69 1.96 4.66 -24.81
CA GLN A 69 2.76 5.87 -24.71
C GLN A 69 1.85 7.05 -24.39
N LEU A 70 2.34 7.96 -23.55
CA LEU A 70 1.69 9.24 -23.35
C LEU A 70 2.02 10.16 -24.54
N PRO A 71 1.03 10.85 -25.13
CA PRO A 71 1.31 11.85 -26.15
C PRO A 71 1.99 13.08 -25.53
N PRO A 72 2.61 13.94 -26.36
CA PRO A 72 3.27 15.15 -25.87
C PRO A 72 2.36 16.02 -25.01
N GLY A 73 2.90 16.53 -23.90
CA GLY A 73 2.16 17.37 -22.94
C GLY A 73 2.72 17.33 -21.53
N ASN A 74 2.14 18.14 -20.65
CA ASN A 74 2.43 18.14 -19.22
C ASN A 74 1.47 17.18 -18.51
N TRP A 75 2.03 16.12 -17.93
CA TRP A 75 1.26 15.04 -17.32
C TRP A 75 1.42 15.02 -15.81
N THR A 76 0.32 14.73 -15.12
CA THR A 76 0.33 14.18 -13.77
C THR A 76 -0.05 12.71 -13.86
N VAL A 77 0.86 11.85 -13.43
CA VAL A 77 0.73 10.40 -13.43
C VAL A 77 0.53 9.93 -12.00
N THR A 78 -0.55 9.20 -11.80
CA THR A 78 -0.86 8.44 -10.60
C THR A 78 -0.57 6.97 -10.86
N ALA A 79 0.37 6.40 -10.12
CA ALA A 79 0.59 4.95 -10.06
C ALA A 79 0.06 4.40 -8.73
N GLU A 80 -0.69 3.31 -8.79
CA GLU A 80 -1.26 2.65 -7.60
C GLU A 80 -0.93 1.17 -7.64
N LEU A 81 -0.26 0.68 -6.61
CA LEU A 81 -0.01 -0.73 -6.35
C LEU A 81 -1.08 -1.22 -5.38
N ALA A 82 -1.77 -2.30 -5.73
CA ALA A 82 -2.79 -2.94 -4.90
C ALA A 82 -2.32 -4.26 -4.27
N MET A 83 -1.33 -4.91 -4.89
CA MET A 83 -0.71 -6.14 -4.39
C MET A 83 0.77 -6.14 -4.77
N PRO A 84 1.66 -6.70 -3.94
CA PRO A 84 1.40 -7.37 -2.65
C PRO A 84 1.23 -6.43 -1.45
N ALA A 85 1.45 -5.13 -1.64
CA ALA A 85 1.15 -4.08 -0.67
C ALA A 85 0.44 -2.92 -1.36
N VAL A 86 -0.27 -2.11 -0.57
CA VAL A 86 -0.90 -0.89 -1.06
C VAL A 86 0.13 0.23 -1.06
N ALA A 87 0.33 0.86 -2.21
CA ALA A 87 1.15 2.05 -2.35
C ALA A 87 0.63 2.94 -3.48
N ARG A 88 0.87 4.24 -3.37
CA ARG A 88 0.46 5.23 -4.37
C ARG A 88 1.61 6.20 -4.62
N CYS A 89 1.77 6.62 -5.86
CA CYS A 89 2.72 7.66 -6.22
C CYS A 89 2.13 8.59 -7.27
N ASP A 90 2.21 9.89 -7.00
CA ASP A 90 1.80 10.95 -7.90
C ASP A 90 3.06 11.68 -8.40
N ALA A 91 3.27 11.69 -9.72
CA ALA A 91 4.45 12.27 -10.37
C ALA A 91 4.02 13.20 -11.50
N SER A 92 4.69 14.34 -11.62
CA SER A 92 4.44 15.29 -12.71
C SER A 92 5.68 15.47 -13.57
N PHE A 93 5.53 15.38 -14.89
CA PHE A 93 6.61 15.56 -15.85
C PHE A 93 6.08 15.94 -17.24
N GLU A 94 6.97 16.47 -18.08
CA GLU A 94 6.71 16.76 -19.48
C GLU A 94 7.00 15.54 -20.35
N VAL A 95 6.23 15.40 -21.44
CA VAL A 95 6.48 14.47 -22.53
C VAL A 95 6.61 15.26 -23.83
N GLY A 96 7.67 15.02 -24.60
CA GLY A 96 7.92 15.71 -25.86
C GLY A 96 9.35 15.52 -26.38
N THR A 97 9.63 16.02 -27.58
CA THR A 97 10.94 15.82 -28.24
C THR A 97 12.13 16.47 -27.51
N ALA A 98 11.87 17.45 -26.65
CA ALA A 98 12.88 18.13 -25.84
C ALA A 98 12.74 17.84 -24.34
N ALA A 99 11.77 17.00 -23.94
CA ALA A 99 11.55 16.68 -22.54
C ALA A 99 12.67 15.78 -22.01
N ALA A 100 13.17 16.09 -20.81
CA ALA A 100 14.17 15.28 -20.15
C ALA A 100 13.51 14.06 -19.47
N PRO A 101 14.24 12.93 -19.31
CA PRO A 101 13.81 11.84 -18.46
C PRO A 101 13.53 12.32 -17.04
N ALA A 102 12.51 11.73 -16.42
CA ALA A 102 12.10 12.08 -15.06
C ALA A 102 12.06 10.84 -14.17
N THR A 103 12.32 11.04 -12.88
CA THR A 103 12.21 9.99 -11.86
C THR A 103 11.71 10.62 -10.58
N VAL A 104 10.62 10.10 -10.04
CA VAL A 104 9.97 10.58 -8.82
C VAL A 104 9.77 9.40 -7.89
N THR A 105 10.45 9.41 -6.75
CA THR A 105 10.21 8.46 -5.66
C THR A 105 9.22 9.06 -4.70
N CYS A 106 8.13 8.35 -4.45
CA CYS A 106 7.12 8.78 -3.49
C CYS A 106 7.38 8.16 -2.11
N ASP A 107 6.87 8.80 -1.06
CA ASP A 107 6.92 8.23 0.27
C ASP A 107 6.06 6.97 0.35
N SER A 108 6.43 6.08 1.27
CA SER A 108 5.60 4.91 1.56
C SER A 108 4.28 5.36 2.17
N ALA A 109 3.18 4.73 1.75
CA ALA A 109 1.90 4.91 2.42
C ALA A 109 2.04 4.42 3.89
N PRO A 110 1.38 5.07 4.86
CA PRO A 110 1.44 4.66 6.24
C PRO A 110 0.97 3.21 6.40
N GLU A 111 1.67 2.49 7.27
CA GLU A 111 1.43 1.06 7.57
C GLU A 111 -0.06 0.82 7.85
N GLN A 112 -0.67 -0.13 7.13
CA GLN A 112 -2.05 -0.54 7.41
C GLN A 112 -2.05 -1.21 8.79
N VAL A 113 -2.46 -0.47 9.82
CA VAL A 113 -2.69 -1.04 11.15
C VAL A 113 -3.75 -2.14 10.99
N PRO A 114 -3.42 -3.42 11.25
CA PRO A 114 -4.41 -4.48 11.15
C PRO A 114 -5.60 -4.13 12.05
N PRO A 115 -6.84 -4.39 11.63
CA PRO A 115 -8.00 -4.12 12.47
C PRO A 115 -7.80 -4.83 13.81
N ALA A 116 -7.92 -4.07 14.91
CA ALA A 116 -7.78 -4.63 16.25
C ALA A 116 -8.67 -5.87 16.35
N ALA A 117 -8.09 -6.99 16.78
CA ALA A 117 -8.84 -8.22 16.97
C ALA A 117 -10.03 -7.91 17.89
N SER A 118 -11.24 -8.01 17.35
CA SER A 118 -12.46 -7.83 18.13
C SER A 118 -12.55 -9.02 19.08
N VAL A 119 -12.38 -8.77 20.38
CA VAL A 119 -12.61 -9.80 21.40
C VAL A 119 -14.08 -10.20 21.28
N PRO A 120 -14.40 -11.48 20.98
CA PRO A 120 -15.79 -11.87 20.81
C PRO A 120 -16.52 -11.66 22.14
N TRP A 121 -17.66 -10.98 22.09
CA TRP A 121 -18.51 -10.69 23.25
C TRP A 121 -18.76 -11.89 24.21
N PRO A 122 -18.86 -13.17 23.78
CA PRO A 122 -18.96 -14.29 24.72
C PRO A 122 -17.75 -14.43 25.66
N THR A 123 -16.52 -14.10 25.23
CA THR A 123 -15.34 -14.13 26.12
C THR A 123 -15.41 -13.07 27.22
N VAL A 124 -16.04 -11.92 26.96
CA VAL A 124 -16.24 -10.86 27.97
C VAL A 124 -17.26 -11.31 29.03
N ILE A 125 -18.34 -11.96 28.61
CA ILE A 125 -19.38 -12.47 29.53
C ILE A 125 -18.82 -13.56 30.45
N LEU A 126 -18.03 -14.48 29.91
CA LEU A 126 -17.47 -15.59 30.69
C LEU A 126 -16.51 -15.09 31.78
N ALA A 127 -15.66 -14.10 31.45
CA ALA A 127 -14.75 -13.49 32.42
C ALA A 127 -15.52 -12.75 33.54
N GLY A 128 -16.58 -12.02 33.21
CA GLY A 128 -17.44 -11.34 34.19
C GLY A 128 -18.15 -12.32 35.13
N ALA A 129 -18.65 -13.45 34.60
CA ALA A 129 -19.32 -14.48 35.40
C ALA A 129 -18.39 -15.13 36.43
N VAL A 130 -17.14 -15.44 36.05
CA VAL A 130 -16.15 -16.02 36.98
C VAL A 130 -15.85 -15.06 38.14
N VAL A 131 -15.64 -13.78 37.86
CA VAL A 131 -15.40 -12.76 38.89
C VAL A 131 -16.59 -12.63 39.85
N ALA A 132 -17.81 -12.63 39.33
CA ALA A 132 -19.03 -12.55 40.14
C ALA A 132 -19.19 -13.78 41.06
N VAL A 133 -18.91 -14.99 40.55
CA VAL A 133 -18.95 -16.22 41.36
C VAL A 133 -17.89 -16.20 42.46
N LEU A 134 -16.66 -15.79 42.16
CA LEU A 134 -15.58 -15.68 43.15
C LEU A 134 -15.92 -14.66 44.25
N LEU A 135 -16.50 -13.51 43.87
CA LEU A 135 -16.99 -12.51 44.83
C LEU A 135 -18.12 -13.06 45.70
N ALA A 136 -19.09 -13.75 45.12
CA ALA A 136 -20.19 -14.36 45.87
C ALA A 136 -19.69 -15.40 46.87
N VAL A 137 -18.78 -16.29 46.44
CA VAL A 137 -18.14 -17.30 47.32
C VAL A 137 -17.37 -16.62 48.46
N PHE A 138 -16.58 -15.59 48.16
CA PHE A 138 -15.84 -14.84 49.17
C PHE A 138 -16.75 -14.19 50.21
N LEU A 139 -17.83 -13.53 49.76
CA LEU A 139 -18.81 -12.90 50.66
C LEU A 139 -19.55 -13.91 51.54
N VAL A 140 -19.92 -15.08 50.99
CA VAL A 140 -20.56 -16.16 51.76
C VAL A 140 -19.59 -16.77 52.76
N ALA A 141 -18.33 -17.01 52.39
CA ALA A 141 -17.31 -17.52 53.29
C ALA A 141 -17.05 -16.55 54.45
N ARG A 142 -16.97 -15.24 54.17
CA ARG A 142 -16.77 -14.21 55.20
C ARG A 142 -17.93 -14.13 56.20
N ARG A 143 -19.17 -14.35 55.76
CA ARG A 143 -20.38 -14.36 56.63
C ARG A 143 -20.49 -15.58 57.53
N ARG A 144 -19.78 -16.67 57.25
CA ARG A 144 -19.79 -17.91 58.05
C ARG A 144 -18.65 -17.99 59.08
N LEU A 145 -17.69 -17.07 59.00
CA LEU A 145 -16.51 -16.99 59.87
C LEU A 145 -16.65 -15.92 60.97
N TRP A 146 -17.82 -15.29 61.07
CA TRP A 146 -18.26 -14.36 62.11
C TRP A 146 -19.56 -14.89 62.70
#